data_AF-A0A8H4NY77-F1
#
_entry.id   AF-A0A8H4NY77-F1
#
_cell.length_a   1.000
_cell.length_b   1.000
_cell.length_c   1.000
_cell.angle_alpha   90.00
_cell.angle_beta   90.00
_cell.angle_gamma   90.00
#
_symmetry.space_group_name_H-M   'P 1'
#
loop_
_entity.id
_entity.type
_entity.pdbx_description
1 polymer ?
#
loop_
_entity_poly.entity_id
_entity_poly.type
_entity_poly.pdbx_seq_one_letter_code
_entity_poly.pdbx_strand_id
1 'polypeptide(L)'
;MNDGKEDSMATSNIVEVSPSPPISNICPESSFFTECRASALPSPAAVRALNQLSGNYRATFFNRPSPVIVPSLGLFVKYGAGVTAAEAESQRQIREWVQGQVPIPEVFGWTEDEGQVFIYMQLVQGETLQARFNGLDEGERQSICAELGSMVKAWRSLKQEEPKYIGTLGQQPLNDIFIAGHPELAGPFVNPGAVERFQSACGIEIDNQIPITFTHNDLCPPNIDITWLKSKSRFNS
;
A
#
# COMPACT_ATOMS: atom_id res chain seq x y z
N MET A 1 -20.34 28.51 -64.76
CA MET A 1 -18.89 28.69 -64.51
C MET A 1 -18.71 28.86 -63.02
N ASN A 2 -18.01 27.89 -62.42
CA ASN A 2 -17.35 27.86 -61.11
C ASN A 2 -18.14 28.28 -59.86
N ASP A 3 -17.93 27.69 -58.68
CA ASP A 3 -17.31 26.45 -58.22
C ASP A 3 -17.71 26.36 -56.74
N GLY A 4 -17.80 25.15 -56.21
CA GLY A 4 -18.43 24.88 -54.92
C GLY A 4 -17.70 25.36 -53.67
N LYS A 5 -18.38 25.18 -52.54
CA LYS A 5 -17.92 24.35 -51.42
C LYS A 5 -19.02 24.27 -50.36
N GLU A 6 -19.49 23.06 -50.12
CA GLU A 6 -20.10 22.67 -48.86
C GLU A 6 -19.06 22.83 -47.75
N ASP A 7 -19.33 23.69 -46.77
CA ASP A 7 -18.66 23.59 -45.48
C ASP A 7 -19.60 22.86 -44.53
N SER A 8 -19.44 21.53 -44.47
CA SER A 8 -19.98 20.72 -43.39
C SER A 8 -19.24 21.11 -42.11
N MET A 9 -19.95 21.81 -41.21
CA MET A 9 -19.46 22.10 -39.88
C MET A 9 -19.45 20.78 -39.09
N ALA A 10 -18.29 20.10 -39.11
CA ALA A 10 -18.03 18.94 -38.28
C ALA A 10 -18.13 19.38 -36.82
N THR A 11 -19.21 19.00 -36.16
CA THR A 11 -19.37 19.12 -34.72
C THR A 11 -18.28 18.26 -34.07
N SER A 12 -17.26 18.90 -33.53
CA SER A 12 -16.27 18.26 -32.67
C SER A 12 -17.02 17.65 -31.49
N ASN A 13 -17.10 16.33 -31.45
CA ASN A 13 -17.50 15.58 -30.26
C ASN A 13 -16.45 15.87 -29.18
N ILE A 14 -16.71 16.88 -28.36
CA ILE A 14 -16.04 17.06 -27.08
C ILE A 14 -16.52 15.88 -26.26
N VAL A 15 -15.64 14.89 -26.10
CA VAL A 15 -15.81 13.85 -25.08
C VAL A 15 -15.81 14.60 -23.76
N GLU A 16 -17.00 14.77 -23.16
CA GLU A 16 -17.12 15.20 -21.77
C GLU A 16 -16.34 14.21 -20.91
N VAL A 17 -15.11 14.58 -20.55
CA VAL A 17 -14.38 13.91 -19.49
C VAL A 17 -15.15 14.23 -18.22
N SER A 18 -15.97 13.26 -17.79
CA SER A 18 -16.69 13.34 -16.52
C SER A 18 -15.68 13.70 -15.43
N PRO A 19 -15.96 14.68 -14.56
CA PRO A 19 -15.06 15.02 -13.47
C PRO A 19 -14.87 13.77 -12.61
N SER A 20 -13.62 13.38 -12.41
CA SER A 20 -13.30 12.25 -11.55
C SER A 20 -13.84 12.52 -10.14
N PRO A 21 -14.37 11.49 -9.46
CA PRO A 21 -14.92 11.66 -8.12
C PRO A 21 -13.85 12.25 -7.18
N PRO A 22 -14.24 13.14 -6.26
CA PRO A 22 -13.32 13.68 -5.27
C PRO A 22 -12.76 12.54 -4.41
N ILE A 23 -11.50 12.68 -4.00
CA ILE A 23 -10.83 11.71 -3.12
C ILE A 23 -11.61 11.64 -1.80
N SER A 24 -12.15 10.46 -1.49
CA SER A 24 -13.10 10.29 -0.39
C SER A 24 -12.48 10.31 1.01
N ASN A 25 -11.24 9.82 1.15
CA ASN A 25 -10.59 9.62 2.45
C ASN A 25 -9.24 10.35 2.49
N ILE A 26 -9.27 11.67 2.50
CA ILE A 26 -8.08 12.51 2.65
C ILE A 26 -7.64 12.52 4.13
N CYS A 27 -6.33 12.54 4.39
CA CYS A 27 -5.75 12.81 5.71
C CYS A 27 -5.19 14.23 5.75
N PRO A 28 -5.96 15.26 6.15
CA PRO A 28 -5.52 16.66 6.11
C PRO A 28 -4.32 16.94 7.00
N GLU A 29 -4.17 16.15 8.07
CA GLU A 29 -3.08 16.28 9.04
C GLU A 29 -1.74 15.70 8.54
N SER A 30 -1.73 15.04 7.37
CA SER A 30 -0.55 14.36 6.86
C SER A 30 0.54 15.32 6.40
N SER A 31 1.79 14.83 6.32
CA SER A 31 2.92 15.64 5.84
C SER A 31 2.72 16.22 4.43
N PHE A 32 1.89 15.59 3.60
CA PHE A 32 1.59 16.10 2.26
C PHE A 32 0.95 17.49 2.29
N PHE A 33 -0.04 17.69 3.15
CA PHE A 33 -0.78 18.96 3.25
C PHE A 33 -0.12 19.93 4.22
N THR A 34 0.40 19.45 5.34
CA THR A 34 1.06 20.30 6.34
C THR A 34 2.38 20.90 5.85
N GLU A 35 3.10 20.23 4.95
CA GLU A 35 4.27 20.78 4.25
C GLU A 35 3.91 21.49 2.94
N CYS A 36 2.62 21.66 2.62
CA CYS A 36 2.14 22.34 1.42
C CYS A 36 2.73 21.78 0.11
N ARG A 37 2.89 20.45 -0.02
CA ARG A 37 3.51 19.83 -1.19
C ARG A 37 2.70 20.04 -2.48
N ALA A 38 1.36 20.08 -2.36
CA ALA A 38 0.43 20.53 -3.37
C ALA A 38 -0.91 20.92 -2.73
N SER A 39 -1.80 21.57 -3.50
CA SER A 39 -3.15 21.89 -3.05
C SER A 39 -4.08 20.67 -2.95
N ALA A 40 -3.78 19.60 -3.69
CA ALA A 40 -4.55 18.36 -3.69
C ALA A 40 -3.68 17.19 -4.14
N LEU A 41 -4.10 15.98 -3.75
CA LEU A 41 -3.56 14.73 -4.29
C LEU A 41 -4.01 14.55 -5.77
N PRO A 42 -3.21 13.91 -6.63
CA PRO A 42 -3.59 13.67 -8.03
C PRO A 42 -4.85 12.81 -8.13
N SER A 43 -5.77 13.15 -9.04
CA SER A 43 -6.98 12.34 -9.26
C SER A 43 -6.64 10.96 -9.83
N PRO A 44 -7.52 9.94 -9.66
CA PRO A 44 -7.34 8.61 -10.25
C PRO A 44 -7.00 8.63 -11.75
N ALA A 45 -7.72 9.45 -12.53
CA ALA A 45 -7.45 9.63 -13.95
C ALA A 45 -6.04 10.19 -14.23
N ALA A 46 -5.59 11.17 -13.43
CA ALA A 46 -4.24 11.71 -13.54
C ALA A 46 -3.17 10.66 -13.17
N VAL A 47 -3.41 9.84 -12.14
CA VAL A 47 -2.53 8.73 -11.77
C VAL A 47 -2.43 7.72 -12.91
N ARG A 48 -3.55 7.29 -13.50
CA ARG A 48 -3.55 6.37 -14.65
C ARG A 48 -2.80 6.96 -15.85
N ALA A 49 -3.00 8.24 -16.17
CA ALA A 49 -2.29 8.92 -17.24
C ALA A 49 -0.77 8.98 -16.99
N LEU A 50 -0.35 9.33 -15.78
CA LEU A 50 1.07 9.31 -15.38
C LEU A 50 1.67 7.91 -15.51
N ASN A 51 0.92 6.87 -15.14
CA ASN A 51 1.40 5.50 -15.26
C ASN A 51 1.57 5.08 -16.72
N GLN A 52 0.62 5.42 -17.60
CA GLN A 52 0.72 5.14 -19.03
C GLN A 52 1.96 5.80 -19.65
N LEU A 53 2.27 7.05 -19.25
CA LEU A 53 3.47 7.76 -19.69
C LEU A 53 4.78 7.11 -19.23
N SER A 54 4.77 6.29 -18.17
CA SER A 54 5.97 5.57 -17.72
C SER A 54 6.44 4.51 -18.72
N GLY A 55 5.58 4.06 -19.63
CA GLY A 55 5.87 2.98 -20.57
C GLY A 55 6.01 1.61 -19.92
N ASN A 56 5.70 1.46 -18.63
CA ASN A 56 5.76 0.17 -17.95
C ASN A 56 4.70 -0.78 -18.54
N TYR A 57 5.09 -2.01 -18.87
CA TYR A 57 4.17 -2.99 -19.45
C TYR A 57 2.99 -3.33 -18.53
N ARG A 58 3.12 -3.11 -17.22
CA ARG A 58 2.05 -3.29 -16.23
C ARG A 58 1.21 -2.04 -16.02
N ALA A 59 1.52 -0.90 -16.63
CA ALA A 59 0.85 0.38 -16.35
C ALA A 59 -0.67 0.33 -16.55
N THR A 60 -1.14 -0.51 -17.47
CA THR A 60 -2.56 -0.67 -17.82
C THR A 60 -3.22 -1.89 -17.19
N PHE A 61 -2.50 -2.64 -16.34
CA PHE A 61 -3.08 -3.83 -15.71
C PHE A 61 -4.16 -3.41 -14.71
N PHE A 62 -5.34 -4.03 -14.80
CA PHE A 62 -6.47 -3.67 -13.93
C PHE A 62 -6.23 -4.05 -12.46
N ASN A 63 -5.74 -5.27 -12.21
CA ASN A 63 -5.62 -5.79 -10.85
C ASN A 63 -4.41 -5.25 -10.09
N ARG A 64 -3.25 -5.21 -10.76
CA ARG A 64 -1.94 -4.90 -10.14
C ARG A 64 -1.05 -4.10 -11.08
N PRO A 65 -1.45 -2.87 -11.44
CA PRO A 65 -0.61 -1.99 -12.24
C PRO A 65 0.70 -1.67 -11.51
N SER A 66 1.71 -1.20 -12.25
CA SER A 66 2.91 -0.63 -11.62
C SER A 66 2.53 0.59 -10.76
N PRO A 67 3.11 0.77 -9.58
CA PRO A 67 2.89 1.99 -8.79
C PRO A 67 3.33 3.24 -9.55
N VAL A 68 2.72 4.38 -9.22
CA VAL A 68 3.13 5.69 -9.77
C VAL A 68 3.98 6.42 -8.74
N ILE A 69 5.12 6.93 -9.18
CA ILE A 69 6.05 7.69 -8.35
C ILE A 69 6.07 9.13 -8.86
N VAL A 70 5.83 10.09 -7.97
CA VAL A 70 5.91 11.53 -8.26
C VAL A 70 6.92 12.16 -7.31
N PRO A 71 8.22 12.15 -7.66
CA PRO A 71 9.29 12.59 -6.75
C PRO A 71 9.16 14.04 -6.29
N SER A 72 8.68 14.93 -7.16
CA SER A 72 8.47 16.36 -6.84
C SER A 72 7.48 16.58 -5.70
N LEU A 73 6.61 15.61 -5.44
CA LEU A 73 5.62 15.65 -4.35
C LEU A 73 5.99 14.72 -3.19
N GLY A 74 7.12 14.00 -3.28
CA GLY A 74 7.44 12.92 -2.34
C GLY A 74 6.31 11.88 -2.25
N LEU A 75 5.66 11.59 -3.38
CA LEU A 75 4.43 10.80 -3.45
C LEU A 75 4.66 9.47 -4.17
N PHE A 76 4.16 8.41 -3.55
CA PHE A 76 4.03 7.07 -4.11
C PHE A 76 2.54 6.71 -4.14
N VAL A 77 2.05 6.23 -5.28
CA VAL A 77 0.65 5.81 -5.44
C VAL A 77 0.60 4.32 -5.79
N LYS A 78 0.12 3.52 -4.84
CA LYS A 78 -0.25 2.12 -5.07
C LYS A 78 -1.72 2.09 -5.51
N TYR A 79 -2.04 1.40 -6.59
CA TYR A 79 -3.44 1.26 -6.98
C TYR A 79 -3.72 -0.04 -7.73
N GLY A 80 -5.00 -0.37 -7.86
CA GLY A 80 -5.49 -1.55 -8.60
C GLY A 80 -6.71 -2.18 -7.95
N ALA A 81 -7.34 -3.13 -8.65
CA ALA A 81 -8.50 -3.86 -8.10
C ALA A 81 -8.12 -4.86 -7.00
N GLY A 82 -6.84 -5.22 -6.88
CA GLY A 82 -6.33 -6.02 -5.77
C GLY A 82 -5.88 -5.20 -4.56
N VAL A 83 -6.02 -3.88 -4.59
CA VAL A 83 -5.70 -2.97 -3.49
C VAL A 83 -7.00 -2.69 -2.73
N THR A 84 -6.94 -2.61 -1.40
CA THR A 84 -8.14 -2.42 -0.57
C THR A 84 -8.00 -1.21 0.34
N ALA A 85 -9.13 -0.59 0.70
CA ALA A 85 -9.16 0.46 1.71
C ALA A 85 -8.60 -0.02 3.06
N ALA A 86 -8.85 -1.30 3.39
CA ALA A 86 -8.31 -1.94 4.59
C ALA A 86 -6.78 -1.98 4.64
N GLU A 87 -6.09 -1.94 3.49
CA GLU A 87 -4.63 -1.80 3.43
C GLU A 87 -4.18 -0.40 3.88
N ALA A 88 -4.85 0.65 3.41
CA ALA A 88 -4.55 2.02 3.81
C ALA A 88 -4.84 2.26 5.30
N GLU A 89 -5.99 1.77 5.79
CA GLU A 89 -6.40 1.85 7.19
C GLU A 89 -5.46 1.06 8.11
N SER A 90 -5.30 -0.23 7.78
CA SER A 90 -4.07 -1.03 7.86
C SER A 90 -2.84 -0.28 8.35
N GLN A 91 -2.19 0.31 7.36
CA GLN A 91 -0.91 1.00 7.43
C GLN A 91 -0.95 2.26 8.30
N ARG A 92 -2.02 3.05 8.21
CA ARG A 92 -2.17 4.28 9.00
C ARG A 92 -2.23 3.94 10.50
N GLN A 93 -3.04 2.94 10.85
CA GLN A 93 -3.25 2.57 12.24
C GLN A 93 -2.01 1.94 12.88
N ILE A 94 -1.34 1.02 12.17
CA ILE A 94 -0.12 0.39 12.68
C ILE A 94 1.01 1.41 12.89
N ARG A 95 1.13 2.40 11.99
CA ARG A 95 2.12 3.48 12.12
C ARG A 95 1.94 4.29 13.39
N GLU A 96 0.70 4.58 13.77
CA GLU A 96 0.36 5.24 15.03
C GLU A 96 0.73 4.37 16.24
N TRP A 97 0.38 3.07 16.21
CA TRP A 97 0.59 2.16 17.34
C TRP A 97 2.05 1.84 17.62
N VAL A 98 2.90 1.71 16.59
CA VAL A 98 4.32 1.40 16.78
C VAL A 98 5.17 2.64 17.11
N GLN A 99 4.58 3.85 17.06
CA GLN A 99 5.19 5.11 17.51
C GLN A 99 6.63 5.33 16.97
N GLY A 100 6.84 5.04 15.68
CA GLY A 100 8.14 5.23 15.02
C GLY A 100 9.19 4.15 15.28
N GLN A 101 8.88 3.09 16.04
CA GLN A 101 9.77 1.92 16.18
C GLN A 101 9.94 1.14 14.86
N VAL A 102 8.99 1.32 13.93
CA VAL A 102 9.01 0.71 12.60
C VAL A 102 8.86 1.84 11.59
N PRO A 103 9.75 1.97 10.60
CA PRO A 103 9.65 2.99 9.56
C PRO A 103 8.54 2.61 8.57
N ILE A 104 7.33 3.09 8.82
CA ILE A 104 6.17 2.84 7.98
C ILE A 104 5.85 4.11 7.16
N PRO A 105 5.72 4.01 5.83
CA PRO A 105 5.35 5.15 5.00
C PRO A 105 4.04 5.77 5.48
N GLU A 106 3.99 7.10 5.56
CA GLU A 106 2.76 7.80 5.90
C GLU A 106 1.72 7.69 4.78
N VAL A 107 0.47 7.41 5.12
CA VAL A 107 -0.67 7.47 4.18
C VAL A 107 -1.21 8.91 4.15
N PHE A 108 -1.29 9.50 2.97
CA PHE A 108 -1.86 10.84 2.75
C PHE A 108 -3.36 10.80 2.47
N GLY A 109 -3.84 9.67 1.96
CA GLY A 109 -5.26 9.40 1.74
C GLY A 109 -5.46 8.21 0.81
N TRP A 110 -6.73 7.87 0.57
CA TRP A 110 -7.11 6.86 -0.43
C TRP A 110 -8.47 7.18 -1.05
N THR A 111 -8.73 6.61 -2.23
CA THR A 111 -10.01 6.69 -2.93
C THR A 111 -10.27 5.44 -3.75
N GLU A 112 -11.52 5.23 -4.13
CA GLU A 112 -11.92 4.21 -5.11
C GLU A 112 -12.41 4.89 -6.38
N ASP A 113 -12.05 4.34 -7.53
CA ASP A 113 -12.51 4.79 -8.84
C ASP A 113 -12.46 3.63 -9.83
N GLU A 114 -13.57 3.41 -10.56
CA GLU A 114 -13.71 2.36 -11.58
C GLU A 114 -13.29 0.95 -11.10
N GLY A 115 -13.61 0.60 -9.85
CA GLY A 115 -13.28 -0.70 -9.25
C GLY A 115 -11.79 -0.88 -8.91
N GLN A 116 -11.01 0.20 -8.88
CA GLN A 116 -9.64 0.21 -8.38
C GLN A 116 -9.55 1.10 -7.14
N VAL A 117 -8.84 0.65 -6.12
CA VAL A 117 -8.47 1.49 -4.97
C VAL A 117 -7.12 2.13 -5.25
N PHE A 118 -6.97 3.39 -4.84
CA PHE A 118 -5.76 4.20 -4.92
C PHE A 118 -5.33 4.60 -3.53
N ILE A 119 -4.13 4.22 -3.12
CA ILE A 119 -3.51 4.60 -1.85
C ILE A 119 -2.38 5.59 -2.16
N TYR A 120 -2.53 6.80 -1.64
CA TYR A 120 -1.55 7.87 -1.75
C TYR A 120 -0.70 7.86 -0.49
N MET A 121 0.60 7.64 -0.63
CA MET A 121 1.49 7.52 0.52
C MET A 121 2.86 8.14 0.26
N GLN A 122 3.61 8.32 1.34
CA GLN A 122 4.96 8.84 1.33
C GLN A 122 5.87 8.00 0.43
N LEU A 123 6.58 8.68 -0.47
CA LEU A 123 7.70 8.09 -1.20
C LEU A 123 8.89 7.93 -0.26
N VAL A 124 9.21 6.69 0.10
CA VAL A 124 10.43 6.35 0.83
C VAL A 124 11.62 6.41 -0.13
N GLN A 125 12.67 7.11 0.30
CA GLN A 125 13.91 7.22 -0.48
C GLN A 125 14.78 6.00 -0.21
N GLY A 126 14.72 5.02 -1.11
CA GLY A 126 15.47 3.78 -0.98
C GLY A 126 15.30 2.86 -2.17
N GLU A 127 15.85 1.67 -2.05
CA GLU A 127 15.69 0.59 -3.02
C GLU A 127 15.11 -0.63 -2.31
N THR A 128 14.23 -1.36 -2.98
CA THR A 128 13.72 -2.63 -2.42
C THR A 128 14.86 -3.59 -2.08
N LEU A 129 14.70 -4.37 -1.01
CA LEU A 129 15.63 -5.44 -0.65
C LEU A 129 15.82 -6.40 -1.82
N GLN A 130 14.77 -6.70 -2.58
CA GLN A 130 14.85 -7.53 -3.79
C GLN A 130 15.85 -6.98 -4.82
N ALA A 131 15.78 -5.68 -5.11
CA ALA A 131 16.66 -5.06 -6.10
C ALA A 131 18.13 -5.08 -5.67
N ARG A 132 18.39 -4.99 -4.36
CA ARG A 132 19.75 -4.89 -3.81
C ARG A 132 20.34 -6.21 -3.33
N PHE A 133 19.52 -7.24 -3.13
CA PHE A 133 19.91 -8.47 -2.43
C PHE A 133 21.22 -9.10 -2.94
N ASN A 134 21.40 -9.13 -4.27
CA ASN A 134 22.58 -9.72 -4.91
C ASN A 134 23.87 -8.92 -4.68
N GLY A 135 23.76 -7.63 -4.36
CA GLY A 135 24.90 -6.77 -4.07
C GLY A 135 25.26 -6.70 -2.58
N LEU A 136 24.46 -7.29 -1.70
CA LEU A 136 24.70 -7.28 -0.25
C LEU A 136 25.70 -8.36 0.16
N ASP A 137 26.65 -8.00 1.01
CA ASP A 137 27.52 -8.96 1.66
C ASP A 137 26.83 -9.65 2.86
N GLU A 138 27.50 -10.65 3.44
CA GLU A 138 26.93 -11.43 4.55
C GLU A 138 26.70 -10.58 5.81
N GLY A 139 27.58 -9.62 6.08
CA GLY A 139 27.45 -8.72 7.23
C GLY A 139 26.26 -7.77 7.06
N GLU A 140 26.09 -7.22 5.87
CA GLU A 140 24.93 -6.37 5.53
C GLU A 140 23.62 -7.15 5.64
N ARG A 141 23.57 -8.39 5.12
CA ARG A 141 22.40 -9.28 5.26
C ARG A 141 22.09 -9.58 6.72
N GLN A 142 23.12 -9.84 7.54
CA GLN A 142 22.93 -10.10 8.95
C GLN A 142 22.41 -8.85 9.69
N SER A 143 22.89 -7.66 9.34
CA SER A 143 22.38 -6.39 9.88
C SER A 143 20.90 -6.20 9.52
N ILE A 144 20.54 -6.38 8.26
CA ILE A 144 19.15 -6.27 7.78
C ILE A 144 18.24 -7.26 8.52
N CYS A 145 18.67 -8.50 8.69
CA CYS A 145 17.92 -9.50 9.46
C CYS A 145 17.71 -9.09 10.92
N ALA A 146 18.72 -8.47 11.56
CA ALA A 146 18.61 -7.99 12.94
C ALA A 146 17.65 -6.80 13.07
N GLU A 147 17.69 -5.86 12.11
CA GLU A 147 16.78 -4.72 12.05
C GLU A 147 15.34 -5.18 11.83
N LEU A 148 15.11 -6.02 10.81
CA LEU A 148 13.80 -6.62 10.55
C LEU A 148 13.30 -7.40 11.76
N GLY A 149 14.15 -8.19 12.41
CA GLY A 149 13.79 -8.93 13.62
C GLY A 149 13.34 -8.02 14.76
N SER A 150 13.92 -6.82 14.88
CA SER A 150 13.53 -5.83 15.88
C SER A 150 12.19 -5.18 15.54
N MET A 151 11.96 -4.85 14.27
CA MET A 151 10.68 -4.32 13.79
C MET A 151 9.54 -5.34 13.96
N VAL A 152 9.80 -6.61 13.63
CA VAL A 152 8.85 -7.72 13.80
C VAL A 152 8.46 -7.85 15.27
N LYS A 153 9.41 -7.78 16.19
CA LYS A 153 9.12 -7.83 17.62
C LYS A 153 8.23 -6.65 18.05
N ALA A 154 8.49 -5.44 17.53
CA ALA A 154 7.72 -4.24 17.85
C ALA A 154 6.24 -4.43 17.48
N TRP A 155 5.90 -4.75 16.23
CA TRP A 155 4.49 -4.89 15.85
C TRP A 155 3.83 -6.14 16.44
N ARG A 156 4.58 -7.22 16.68
CA ARG A 156 4.03 -8.42 17.35
C ARG A 156 3.77 -8.22 18.85
N SER A 157 4.38 -7.20 19.46
CA SER A 157 4.12 -6.84 20.86
C SER A 157 2.81 -6.09 21.07
N LEU A 158 2.15 -5.65 19.98
CA LEU A 158 0.87 -4.95 20.04
C LEU A 158 -0.21 -5.86 20.61
N LYS A 159 -0.94 -5.34 21.59
CA LYS A 159 -2.02 -6.06 22.25
C LYS A 159 -3.32 -5.75 21.53
N GLN A 160 -4.00 -6.80 21.06
CA GLN A 160 -5.38 -6.70 20.61
C GLN A 160 -6.31 -6.57 21.83
N GLU A 161 -7.31 -5.70 21.78
CA GLU A 161 -8.35 -5.64 22.81
C GLU A 161 -9.27 -6.88 22.73
N GLU A 162 -9.97 -7.18 23.82
CA GLU A 162 -10.96 -8.26 23.81
C GLU A 162 -12.27 -7.79 23.13
N PRO A 163 -12.99 -8.67 22.40
CA PRO A 163 -12.65 -10.08 22.17
C PRO A 163 -11.53 -10.23 21.14
N LYS A 164 -10.59 -11.17 21.38
CA LYS A 164 -9.58 -11.49 20.36
C LYS A 164 -10.20 -12.03 19.08
N TYR A 165 -9.55 -11.75 17.96
CA TYR A 165 -9.96 -12.21 16.64
C TYR A 165 -8.77 -12.45 15.70
N ILE A 166 -8.97 -13.37 14.75
CA ILE A 166 -8.11 -13.55 13.57
C ILE A 166 -8.84 -12.97 12.37
N GLY A 167 -8.27 -11.92 11.78
CA GLY A 167 -8.87 -11.14 10.70
C GLY A 167 -8.06 -9.89 10.42
N THR A 168 -8.52 -9.10 9.45
CA THR A 168 -8.01 -7.75 9.18
C THR A 168 -8.50 -6.77 10.25
N LEU A 169 -7.84 -5.61 10.39
CA LEU A 169 -8.20 -4.59 11.38
C LEU A 169 -9.69 -4.24 11.32
N GLY A 170 -10.27 -3.99 12.50
CA GLY A 170 -11.71 -3.74 12.63
C GLY A 170 -12.56 -5.00 12.56
N GLN A 171 -11.99 -6.17 12.90
CA GLN A 171 -12.66 -7.47 12.81
C GLN A 171 -13.20 -7.74 11.39
N GLN A 172 -12.44 -7.37 10.36
CA GLN A 172 -12.81 -7.65 8.98
C GLN A 172 -12.27 -9.04 8.57
N PRO A 173 -12.86 -9.68 7.54
CA PRO A 173 -12.31 -10.92 6.99
C PRO A 173 -10.86 -10.74 6.55
N LEU A 174 -10.10 -11.83 6.58
CA LEU A 174 -8.74 -11.90 6.05
C LEU A 174 -8.75 -11.58 4.55
N ASN A 175 -7.77 -10.77 4.14
CA ASN A 175 -7.59 -10.36 2.74
C ASN A 175 -6.33 -11.01 2.13
N ASP A 176 -6.20 -12.32 2.31
CA ASP A 176 -5.08 -13.10 1.77
C ASP A 176 -5.43 -13.71 0.41
N ILE A 177 -4.47 -13.74 -0.52
CA ILE A 177 -4.63 -14.37 -1.83
C ILE A 177 -4.99 -15.86 -1.73
N PHE A 178 -4.51 -16.56 -0.69
CA PHE A 178 -4.84 -17.97 -0.47
C PHE A 178 -6.32 -18.18 -0.13
N ILE A 179 -6.99 -17.16 0.39
CA ILE A 179 -8.40 -17.18 0.80
C ILE A 179 -9.31 -16.63 -0.32
N ALA A 180 -8.76 -15.97 -1.35
CA ALA A 180 -9.55 -15.38 -2.43
C ALA A 180 -10.44 -16.39 -3.18
N GLY A 181 -10.01 -17.66 -3.27
CA GLY A 181 -10.80 -18.76 -3.84
C GLY A 181 -11.77 -19.43 -2.86
N HIS A 182 -11.68 -19.08 -1.58
CA HIS A 182 -12.38 -19.70 -0.46
C HIS A 182 -12.89 -18.63 0.53
N PRO A 183 -13.77 -17.71 0.11
CA PRO A 183 -14.24 -16.61 0.96
C PRO A 183 -14.95 -17.10 2.23
N GLU A 184 -15.49 -18.33 2.23
CA GLU A 184 -16.06 -19.00 3.40
C GLU A 184 -15.05 -19.22 4.53
N LEU A 185 -13.75 -19.20 4.22
CA LEU A 185 -12.64 -19.39 5.15
C LEU A 185 -12.01 -18.06 5.60
N ALA A 186 -12.55 -16.92 5.17
CA ALA A 186 -11.93 -15.62 5.42
C ALA A 186 -12.10 -15.10 6.84
N GLY A 187 -13.01 -15.67 7.63
CA GLY A 187 -13.35 -15.09 8.94
C GLY A 187 -14.10 -13.76 8.82
N PRO A 188 -14.00 -12.85 9.81
CA PRO A 188 -13.13 -12.90 10.98
C PRO A 188 -13.48 -14.07 11.90
N PHE A 189 -12.47 -14.64 12.55
CA PHE A 189 -12.66 -15.66 13.59
C PHE A 189 -12.58 -14.98 14.95
N VAL A 190 -13.72 -14.78 15.63
CA VAL A 190 -13.81 -14.02 16.90
C VAL A 190 -13.99 -14.97 18.07
N ASN A 191 -13.21 -14.85 19.15
CA ASN A 191 -13.26 -15.73 20.31
C ASN A 191 -14.69 -16.02 20.87
N PRO A 192 -14.91 -17.19 21.51
CA PRO A 192 -13.92 -18.25 21.81
C PRO A 192 -13.59 -19.12 20.58
N GLY A 193 -12.40 -19.74 20.59
CA GLY A 193 -12.03 -20.71 19.56
C GLY A 193 -11.55 -20.11 18.23
N ALA A 194 -11.04 -18.87 18.23
CA ALA A 194 -10.63 -18.18 16.99
C ALA A 194 -9.51 -18.93 16.26
N VAL A 195 -8.51 -19.39 17.01
CA VAL A 195 -7.35 -20.12 16.48
C VAL A 195 -7.78 -21.47 15.92
N GLU A 196 -8.58 -22.23 16.66
CA GLU A 196 -9.05 -23.57 16.32
C GLU A 196 -9.92 -23.54 15.05
N ARG A 197 -10.79 -22.53 14.91
CA ARG A 197 -11.59 -22.36 13.69
C ARG A 197 -10.77 -21.94 12.50
N PHE A 198 -9.80 -21.03 12.68
CA PHE A 198 -8.88 -20.66 11.61
C PHE A 198 -8.04 -21.86 11.17
N GLN A 199 -7.51 -22.62 12.12
CA GLN A 199 -6.77 -23.86 11.87
C GLN A 199 -7.61 -24.89 11.10
N SER A 200 -8.85 -25.13 11.57
CA SER A 200 -9.80 -26.02 10.91
C SER A 200 -10.12 -25.57 9.49
N ALA A 201 -10.31 -24.25 9.29
CA ALA A 201 -10.56 -23.66 7.98
C ALA A 201 -9.38 -23.90 7.02
N CYS A 202 -8.14 -23.75 7.51
CA CYS A 202 -6.93 -23.99 6.71
C CYS A 202 -6.55 -25.48 6.59
N GLY A 203 -7.25 -26.41 7.25
CA GLY A 203 -6.88 -27.82 7.29
C GLY A 203 -5.52 -28.08 7.97
N ILE A 204 -5.15 -27.24 8.92
CA ILE A 204 -3.91 -27.34 9.70
C ILE A 204 -4.25 -27.64 11.16
N GLU A 205 -3.41 -28.42 11.84
CA GLU A 205 -3.52 -28.67 13.29
C GLU A 205 -2.19 -28.31 13.94
N ILE A 206 -2.20 -27.26 14.78
CA ILE A 206 -1.02 -26.84 15.53
C ILE A 206 -1.41 -26.84 17.01
N ASP A 207 -0.86 -27.81 17.74
CA ASP A 207 -1.16 -28.10 19.17
C ASP A 207 -0.62 -27.04 20.15
N ASN A 208 0.18 -26.09 19.66
CA ASN A 208 0.74 -25.04 20.49
C ASN A 208 -0.24 -23.87 20.67
N GLN A 209 -0.46 -23.44 21.91
CA GLN A 209 -1.10 -22.16 22.21
C GLN A 209 -0.23 -21.01 21.73
N ILE A 210 -0.44 -20.57 20.49
CA ILE A 210 0.26 -19.44 19.88
C ILE A 210 -0.60 -18.19 20.10
N PRO A 211 -0.03 -17.08 20.61
CA PRO A 211 -0.77 -15.84 20.78
C PRO A 211 -1.18 -15.27 19.43
N ILE A 212 -2.39 -14.72 19.36
CA ILE A 212 -2.83 -13.89 18.23
C ILE A 212 -2.04 -12.58 18.28
N THR A 213 -1.23 -12.34 17.24
CA THR A 213 -0.40 -11.13 17.09
C THR A 213 -0.67 -10.47 15.75
N PHE A 214 -0.48 -9.14 15.67
CA PHE A 214 -0.46 -8.45 14.39
C PHE A 214 0.67 -9.00 13.49
N THR A 215 0.38 -9.20 12.21
CA THR A 215 1.33 -9.65 11.19
C THR A 215 1.26 -8.72 9.98
N HIS A 216 2.37 -8.60 9.25
CA HIS A 216 2.38 -7.88 7.97
C HIS A 216 1.62 -8.63 6.86
N ASN A 217 1.42 -9.94 7.02
CA ASN A 217 0.85 -10.88 6.04
C ASN A 217 1.69 -11.12 4.77
N ASP A 218 2.45 -10.13 4.30
CA ASP A 218 3.28 -10.24 3.07
C ASP A 218 4.71 -9.68 3.25
N LEU A 219 5.39 -10.06 4.34
CA LEU A 219 6.74 -9.54 4.62
C LEU A 219 7.78 -10.25 3.74
N CYS A 220 8.01 -9.72 2.54
CA CYS A 220 8.92 -10.28 1.55
C CYS A 220 9.84 -9.19 0.93
N PRO A 221 10.96 -9.56 0.30
CA PRO A 221 11.95 -8.60 -0.23
C PRO A 221 11.43 -7.45 -1.11
N PRO A 222 10.40 -7.59 -1.96
CA PRO A 222 9.87 -6.46 -2.72
C PRO A 222 9.07 -5.45 -1.87
N ASN A 223 8.64 -5.82 -0.67
CA ASN A 223 7.88 -4.97 0.26
C ASN A 223 8.76 -4.36 1.37
N ILE A 224 10.09 -4.48 1.26
CA ILE A 224 11.06 -3.94 2.22
C ILE A 224 11.94 -2.95 1.48
N ASP A 225 11.89 -1.67 1.86
CA ASP A 225 12.79 -0.64 1.34
C ASP A 225 14.03 -0.51 2.21
N ILE A 226 15.20 -0.57 1.57
CA ILE A 226 16.49 -0.29 2.20
C ILE A 226 16.83 1.17 1.97
N THR A 227 17.00 1.91 3.06
CA THR A 227 17.45 3.30 3.04
C THR A 227 18.83 3.39 3.65
N TRP A 228 19.77 3.98 2.95
CA TRP A 228 21.07 4.30 3.55
C TRP A 228 20.88 5.53 4.43
N LEU A 229 21.10 5.40 5.74
CA LEU A 229 21.38 6.57 6.54
C LEU A 229 22.56 7.27 5.87
N LYS A 230 22.37 8.52 5.42
CA LYS A 230 23.49 9.39 5.06
C LYS A 230 24.44 9.31 6.25
N SER A 231 25.59 8.67 6.06
CA SER A 231 26.66 8.72 7.05
C SER A 231 26.79 10.18 7.41
N LYS A 232 26.65 10.52 8.69
CA LYS A 232 26.99 11.86 9.20
C LYS A 232 28.38 12.11 8.63
N SER A 233 28.45 13.03 7.68
CA SER A 233 29.65 13.32 6.96
C SER A 233 30.64 13.81 8.00
N ARG A 234 31.61 12.96 8.36
CA ARG A 234 32.83 13.38 9.03
C ARG A 234 33.55 14.26 8.02
N PHE A 235 33.20 15.54 7.97
CA PHE A 235 34.06 16.55 7.41
C PHE A 235 34.78 17.22 8.58
N ASN A 236 36.10 17.09 8.48
CA ASN A 236 37.09 17.83 9.24
C ASN A 236 36.80 19.33 9.18
N SER A 237 36.92 19.98 10.34
CA SER A 237 37.61 21.26 10.50
C SER A 237 38.20 21.31 11.89
#